data_AF-A0A852BWT8-F1
#
_entry.id   AF-A0A852BWT8-F1
#
_cell.length_a   1.000
_cell.length_b   1.000
_cell.length_c   1.000
_cell.angle_alpha   90.00
_cell.angle_beta   90.00
_cell.angle_gamma   90.00
#
_symmetry.space_group_name_H-M   'P 1'
#
loop_
_entity.id
_entity.type
_entity.pdbx_description
1 polymer ?
#
loop_
_entity_poly.entity_id
_entity_poly.type
_entity_poly.pdbx_seq_one_letter_code
_entity_poly.pdbx_strand_id
1 'polypeptide(L)'
;MKTANVLVLTLVLLYIDVSTEWPTHTVCKEDNLEIYYKSCDPKQDFAFTVDRCSDITTQTFNIRGAIVLRHSIKELYVKVNLIINGKTVLTYSEALCESGHSKLRFCGMKKGEHLYYEGPVTLGLKEIPQGDYIVSVVLTNEDHATVACADFTVKNYLDY
;
A
#
# COMPACT_ATOMS: atom_id res chain seq x y z
N MET A 1 -46.73 -4.08 -20.47
CA MET A 1 -46.34 -3.16 -19.39
C MET A 1 -45.69 -3.83 -18.17
N LYS A 2 -46.03 -5.07 -17.78
CA LYS A 2 -45.43 -5.71 -16.58
C LYS A 2 -43.98 -6.19 -16.75
N THR A 3 -43.60 -6.63 -17.95
CA THR A 3 -42.27 -7.18 -18.26
C THR A 3 -41.16 -6.12 -18.31
N ALA A 4 -41.48 -4.91 -18.76
CA ALA A 4 -40.53 -3.80 -18.80
C ALA A 4 -40.09 -3.37 -17.39
N ASN A 5 -41.01 -3.34 -16.42
CA ASN A 5 -40.71 -2.96 -15.04
C ASN A 5 -39.82 -4.00 -14.34
N VAL A 6 -39.98 -5.29 -14.66
CA VAL A 6 -39.12 -6.36 -14.14
C VAL A 6 -37.71 -6.24 -14.73
N LEU A 7 -37.60 -5.97 -16.04
CA LEU A 7 -36.31 -5.79 -16.71
C LEU A 7 -35.54 -4.59 -16.15
N VAL A 8 -36.22 -3.47 -15.91
CA VAL A 8 -35.64 -2.27 -15.30
C VAL A 8 -35.18 -2.54 -13.86
N LEU A 9 -35.98 -3.25 -13.07
CA LEU A 9 -35.61 -3.61 -11.70
C LEU A 9 -34.38 -4.54 -11.67
N THR A 10 -34.29 -5.52 -12.57
CA THR A 10 -33.10 -6.37 -12.70
C THR A 10 -31.87 -5.61 -13.19
N LEU A 11 -32.04 -4.63 -14.08
CA LEU A 11 -30.92 -3.79 -14.54
C LEU A 11 -30.40 -2.90 -13.40
N VAL A 12 -31.29 -2.33 -12.58
CA VAL A 12 -30.94 -1.50 -11.42
C VAL A 12 -30.26 -2.33 -10.32
N LEU A 13 -30.70 -3.58 -10.10
CA LEU A 13 -30.05 -4.50 -9.15
C LEU A 13 -28.66 -4.97 -9.64
N LEU A 14 -28.45 -5.06 -10.95
CA LEU A 14 -27.13 -5.32 -11.55
C LEU A 14 -26.25 -4.07 -11.61
N TYR A 15 -26.84 -2.87 -11.51
CA TYR A 15 -26.15 -1.58 -11.49
C TYR A 15 -25.67 -1.15 -10.11
N ILE A 16 -25.83 -2.00 -9.10
CA ILE A 16 -25.08 -1.85 -7.85
C ILE A 16 -23.67 -2.37 -8.11
N ASP A 17 -22.93 -1.67 -8.97
CA ASP A 17 -21.50 -1.54 -8.80
C ASP A 17 -21.32 -0.85 -7.44
N VAL A 18 -21.41 -1.64 -6.37
CA VAL A 18 -20.79 -1.28 -5.11
C VAL A 18 -19.36 -1.05 -5.52
N SER A 19 -18.95 0.22 -5.63
CA SER A 19 -17.54 0.54 -5.68
C SER A 19 -16.99 -0.02 -4.37
N THR A 20 -16.42 -1.22 -4.42
CA THR A 20 -15.78 -1.85 -3.28
C THR A 20 -14.46 -1.12 -3.09
N GLU A 21 -14.57 0.11 -2.61
CA GLU A 21 -13.43 0.86 -2.13
C GLU A 21 -12.95 0.13 -0.88
N TRP A 22 -11.66 -0.21 -0.84
CA TRP A 22 -11.11 -0.92 0.31
C TRP A 22 -11.23 -0.06 1.58
N PRO A 23 -11.42 -0.69 2.75
CA PRO A 23 -11.49 0.05 3.99
C PRO A 23 -10.18 0.78 4.25
N THR A 24 -10.27 1.89 4.98
CA THR A 24 -9.09 2.54 5.56
C THR A 24 -8.77 1.88 6.89
N HIS A 25 -7.52 1.45 7.04
CA HIS A 25 -7.02 0.78 8.23
C HIS A 25 -6.19 1.73 9.06
N THR A 26 -6.31 1.62 10.38
CA THR A 26 -5.46 2.35 11.34
C THR A 26 -4.19 1.54 11.59
N VAL A 27 -3.03 2.14 11.31
CA VAL A 27 -1.71 1.61 11.70
C VAL A 27 -1.29 2.17 13.05
N CYS A 28 -1.43 3.48 13.20
CA CYS A 28 -1.04 4.23 14.38
C CYS A 28 -2.11 5.26 14.73
N LYS A 29 -2.38 5.42 16.03
CA LYS A 29 -3.23 6.49 16.55
C LYS A 29 -2.76 6.84 17.96
N GLU A 30 -1.72 7.65 18.01
CA GLU A 30 -1.12 8.23 19.21
C GLU A 30 -1.34 9.75 19.22
N ASP A 31 -1.14 10.41 20.36
CA ASP A 31 -1.49 11.83 20.56
C ASP A 31 -0.92 12.77 19.48
N ASN A 32 0.31 12.53 19.03
CA ASN A 32 1.03 13.35 18.05
C ASN A 32 1.38 12.60 16.77
N LEU A 33 0.87 11.37 16.58
CA LEU A 33 1.15 10.56 15.40
C LEU A 33 -0.05 9.70 15.02
N GLU A 34 -0.66 10.00 13.87
CA GLU A 34 -1.68 9.16 13.27
C GLU A 34 -1.24 8.66 11.90
N ILE A 35 -1.43 7.36 11.65
CA ILE A 35 -1.12 6.74 10.37
C ILE A 35 -2.24 5.80 9.99
N TYR A 36 -2.75 6.01 8.79
CA TYR A 36 -3.77 5.17 8.18
C TYR A 36 -3.29 4.70 6.81
N TYR A 37 -3.78 3.57 6.33
CA TYR A 37 -3.58 3.18 4.94
C TYR A 37 -4.87 2.69 4.30
N LYS A 38 -4.94 2.87 2.98
CA LYS A 38 -5.98 2.27 2.14
C LYS A 38 -5.32 1.63 0.93
N SER A 39 -5.71 0.39 0.60
CA SER A 39 -5.27 -0.25 -0.63
C SER A 39 -5.83 0.51 -1.84
N CYS A 40 -4.95 0.84 -2.78
CA CYS A 40 -5.31 1.38 -4.09
C CYS A 40 -5.26 0.32 -5.21
N ASP A 41 -5.01 -0.95 -4.87
CA ASP A 41 -5.13 -2.06 -5.82
C ASP A 41 -6.61 -2.46 -5.92
N PRO A 42 -7.26 -2.33 -7.10
CA PRO A 42 -8.67 -2.68 -7.24
C PRO A 42 -8.95 -4.18 -7.01
N LYS A 43 -7.93 -5.04 -6.98
CA LYS A 43 -8.10 -6.50 -6.88
C LYS A 43 -8.15 -7.00 -5.45
N GLN A 44 -7.50 -6.33 -4.50
CA GLN A 44 -7.39 -6.81 -3.12
C GLN A 44 -6.93 -5.76 -2.12
N ASP A 45 -7.32 -6.01 -0.88
CA ASP A 45 -6.69 -5.43 0.29
C ASP A 45 -5.49 -6.27 0.77
N PHE A 46 -4.73 -5.75 1.71
CA PHE A 46 -3.62 -6.45 2.35
C PHE A 46 -3.55 -6.07 3.83
N ALA A 47 -2.87 -6.87 4.65
CA ALA A 47 -2.64 -6.55 6.05
C ALA A 47 -1.28 -5.85 6.21
N PHE A 48 -1.25 -4.78 6.99
CA PHE A 48 -0.03 -4.05 7.30
C PHE A 48 -0.09 -3.45 8.71
N THR A 49 1.01 -3.55 9.45
CA THR A 49 1.21 -2.86 10.73
C THR A 49 2.68 -2.50 10.91
N VAL A 50 2.92 -1.51 11.77
CA VAL A 50 4.24 -1.14 12.28
C VAL A 50 4.36 -1.69 13.70
N ASP A 51 5.53 -2.19 14.11
CA ASP A 51 5.72 -2.76 15.44
C ASP A 51 5.64 -1.69 16.55
N ARG A 52 6.20 -0.51 16.30
CA ARG A 52 6.15 0.67 17.20
C ARG A 52 5.99 1.95 16.40
N CYS A 53 4.93 2.69 16.66
CA CYS A 53 4.60 3.91 15.91
C CYS A 53 5.68 5.00 16.05
N SER A 54 6.23 5.17 17.24
CA SER A 54 7.32 6.13 17.52
C SER A 54 8.57 5.94 16.65
N ASP A 55 8.86 4.70 16.21
CA ASP A 55 10.08 4.36 15.49
C ASP A 55 10.08 4.92 14.06
N ILE A 56 8.94 5.40 13.56
CA ILE A 56 8.82 5.98 12.21
C ILE A 56 9.70 7.21 12.04
N THR A 57 9.92 7.98 13.10
CA THR A 57 10.82 9.14 13.10
C THR A 57 12.29 8.75 12.86
N THR A 58 12.65 7.50 13.14
CA THR A 58 14.03 6.99 12.97
C THR A 58 14.36 6.57 11.54
N GLN A 59 13.42 6.71 10.59
CA GLN A 59 13.50 6.31 9.17
C GLN A 59 13.58 4.80 8.92
N THR A 60 14.11 4.03 9.87
CA THR A 60 14.18 2.57 9.82
C THR A 60 13.34 1.96 10.93
N PHE A 61 12.25 1.32 10.57
CA PHE A 61 11.32 0.72 11.54
C PHE A 61 10.87 -0.66 11.09
N ASN A 62 10.47 -1.50 12.05
CA ASN A 62 9.99 -2.84 11.74
C ASN A 62 8.51 -2.81 11.37
N ILE A 63 8.16 -3.57 10.33
CA ILE A 63 6.79 -3.76 9.87
C ILE A 63 6.43 -5.23 9.85
N ARG A 64 5.12 -5.49 9.84
CA ARG A 64 4.55 -6.79 9.48
C ARG A 64 3.55 -6.56 8.35
N GLY A 65 3.73 -7.28 7.25
CA GLY A 65 2.86 -7.18 6.08
C GLY A 65 2.46 -8.56 5.57
N ALA A 66 1.22 -8.70 5.13
CA ALA A 66 0.72 -9.94 4.54
C ALA A 66 -0.19 -9.67 3.34
N ILE A 67 0.06 -10.36 2.22
CA ILE A 67 -0.72 -10.22 0.99
C ILE A 67 -0.75 -11.53 0.20
N VAL A 68 -1.84 -11.78 -0.52
CA VAL A 68 -1.91 -12.86 -1.52
C VAL A 68 -1.38 -12.34 -2.85
N LEU A 69 -0.38 -12.99 -3.43
CA LEU A 69 0.22 -12.54 -4.68
C LEU A 69 -0.72 -12.79 -5.87
N ARG A 70 -1.19 -11.73 -6.53
CA ARG A 70 -1.99 -11.84 -7.77
C ARG A 70 -1.14 -11.95 -9.03
N HIS A 71 0.16 -11.67 -8.89
CA HIS A 71 1.19 -11.74 -9.91
C HIS A 71 2.44 -12.41 -9.32
N SER A 72 3.20 -13.11 -10.14
CA SER A 72 4.52 -13.62 -9.72
C SER A 72 5.49 -12.46 -9.55
N ILE A 73 6.44 -12.60 -8.63
CA ILE A 73 7.41 -11.56 -8.28
C ILE A 73 8.84 -12.04 -8.53
N LYS A 74 9.15 -12.40 -9.79
CA LYS A 74 10.53 -12.74 -10.15
C LYS A 74 11.42 -11.52 -9.99
N GLU A 75 10.93 -10.38 -10.47
CA GLU A 75 11.45 -9.06 -10.17
C GLU A 75 10.38 -8.27 -9.42
N LEU A 76 10.81 -7.31 -8.61
CA LEU A 76 9.91 -6.50 -7.80
C LEU A 76 10.51 -5.12 -7.62
N TYR A 77 9.73 -4.11 -7.96
CA TYR A 77 10.13 -2.72 -7.91
C TYR A 77 9.17 -1.97 -6.99
N VAL A 78 9.72 -1.12 -6.14
CA VAL A 78 8.94 -0.20 -5.31
C VAL A 78 9.06 1.20 -5.88
N LYS A 79 7.93 1.90 -5.96
CA LYS A 79 7.85 3.34 -6.20
C LYS A 79 7.11 3.99 -5.04
N VAL A 80 7.73 4.99 -4.42
CA VAL A 80 7.17 5.74 -3.30
C VAL A 80 7.06 7.20 -3.70
N ASN A 81 5.88 7.80 -3.53
CA ASN A 81 5.64 9.22 -3.74
C ASN A 81 5.24 9.88 -2.42
N LEU A 82 5.92 10.97 -2.06
CA LEU A 82 5.49 11.86 -1.01
C LEU A 82 4.62 12.96 -1.62
N ILE A 83 3.40 13.09 -1.10
CA ILE A 83 2.39 14.00 -1.62
C ILE A 83 2.01 14.96 -0.48
N ILE A 84 2.23 16.25 -0.71
CA ILE A 84 1.89 17.32 0.23
C ILE A 84 0.99 18.30 -0.53
N ASN A 85 -0.15 18.67 0.07
CA ASN A 85 -1.14 19.55 -0.55
C ASN A 85 -1.56 19.11 -1.97
N GLY A 86 -1.70 17.80 -2.17
CA GLY A 86 -2.09 17.19 -3.45
C GLY A 86 -0.99 17.20 -4.53
N LYS A 87 0.22 17.66 -4.23
CA LYS A 87 1.36 17.67 -5.16
C LYS A 87 2.41 16.66 -4.74
N THR A 88 2.89 15.85 -5.69
CA THR A 88 4.06 15.00 -5.47
C THR A 88 5.30 15.88 -5.34
N VAL A 89 5.90 15.89 -4.15
CA VAL A 89 7.10 16.70 -3.84
C VAL A 89 8.38 15.87 -3.91
N LEU A 90 8.28 14.55 -3.74
CA LEU A 90 9.41 13.63 -3.82
C LEU A 90 8.94 12.27 -4.35
N THR A 91 9.77 11.67 -5.20
CA THR A 91 9.59 10.30 -5.69
C THR A 91 10.87 9.51 -5.44
N TYR A 92 10.72 8.35 -4.83
CA TYR A 92 11.76 7.35 -4.63
C TYR A 92 11.41 6.08 -5.41
N SER A 93 12.40 5.38 -5.95
CA SER A 93 12.19 4.08 -6.61
C SER A 93 13.40 3.18 -6.40
N GLU A 94 13.15 1.90 -6.15
CA GLU A 94 14.18 0.89 -5.90
C GLU A 94 13.74 -0.48 -6.41
N ALA A 95 14.69 -1.30 -6.87
CA ALA A 95 14.47 -2.71 -7.12
C ALA A 95 14.67 -3.53 -5.83
N LEU A 96 13.60 -4.17 -5.38
CA LEU A 96 13.60 -5.06 -4.21
C LEU A 96 14.05 -6.49 -4.58
N CYS A 97 13.71 -6.93 -5.79
CA CYS A 97 14.12 -8.20 -6.36
C CYS A 97 14.73 -7.96 -7.75
N GLU A 98 15.98 -8.36 -7.94
CA GLU A 98 16.69 -8.29 -9.22
C GLU A 98 17.16 -9.67 -9.67
N SER A 99 17.23 -9.88 -10.98
CA SER A 99 17.76 -11.11 -11.57
C SER A 99 19.23 -11.32 -11.18
N GLY A 100 19.50 -12.30 -10.31
CA GLY A 100 20.86 -12.70 -9.90
C GLY A 100 21.31 -12.18 -8.53
N HIS A 101 20.61 -11.22 -7.93
CA HIS A 101 20.92 -10.65 -6.61
C HIS A 101 19.64 -10.35 -5.82
N SER A 102 18.95 -11.37 -5.34
CA SER A 102 17.79 -11.17 -4.46
C SER A 102 18.26 -10.86 -3.03
N LYS A 103 18.09 -9.61 -2.59
CA LYS A 103 18.34 -9.21 -1.18
C LYS A 103 17.31 -9.80 -0.22
N LEU A 104 16.10 -10.10 -0.71
CA LEU A 104 14.95 -10.50 0.09
C LEU A 104 14.55 -11.94 -0.20
N ARG A 105 14.23 -12.72 0.84
CA ARG A 105 13.93 -14.15 0.73
C ARG A 105 12.65 -14.46 -0.07
N PHE A 106 11.73 -13.51 -0.18
CA PHE A 106 10.46 -13.69 -0.88
C PHE A 106 10.56 -13.49 -2.40
N CYS A 107 11.73 -13.07 -2.93
CA CYS A 107 11.90 -12.93 -4.37
C CYS A 107 11.72 -14.28 -5.09
N GLY A 108 10.99 -14.29 -6.20
CA GLY A 108 10.69 -15.49 -6.98
C GLY A 108 9.40 -16.21 -6.61
N MET A 109 8.68 -15.76 -5.56
CA MET A 109 7.35 -16.25 -5.23
C MET A 109 6.38 -16.10 -6.41
N LYS A 110 5.44 -17.05 -6.50
CA LYS A 110 4.51 -17.24 -7.60
C LYS A 110 3.14 -16.65 -7.27
N LYS A 111 2.41 -16.35 -8.33
CA LYS A 111 0.98 -16.02 -8.26
C LYS A 111 0.22 -17.09 -7.45
N GLY A 112 -0.59 -16.62 -6.50
CA GLY A 112 -1.40 -17.44 -5.59
C GLY A 112 -0.76 -17.68 -4.24
N GLU A 113 0.55 -17.49 -4.09
CA GLU A 113 1.23 -17.65 -2.80
C GLU A 113 0.90 -16.51 -1.82
N HIS A 114 0.94 -16.82 -0.53
CA HIS A 114 0.74 -15.85 0.54
C HIS A 114 2.10 -15.31 0.97
N LEU A 115 2.37 -14.06 0.64
CA LEU A 115 3.57 -13.36 1.08
C LEU A 115 3.34 -12.84 2.50
N TYR A 116 4.26 -13.18 3.40
CA TYR A 116 4.34 -12.65 4.75
C TYR A 116 5.73 -12.05 4.95
N TYR A 117 5.80 -10.79 5.36
CA TYR A 117 7.05 -10.11 5.65
C TYR A 117 7.02 -9.56 7.07
N GLU A 118 8.07 -9.84 7.83
CA GLU A 118 8.34 -9.26 9.14
C GLU A 118 9.81 -8.84 9.16
N GLY A 119 10.06 -7.54 9.34
CA GLY A 119 11.41 -7.01 9.31
C GLY A 119 11.51 -5.50 9.13
N PRO A 120 12.74 -4.98 9.10
CA PRO A 120 12.99 -3.56 9.01
C PRO A 120 12.80 -3.03 7.59
N VAL A 121 12.17 -1.87 7.48
CA VAL A 121 12.13 -1.06 6.25
C VAL A 121 12.76 0.28 6.51
N THR A 122 13.54 0.77 5.54
CA THR A 122 14.15 2.09 5.59
C THR A 122 13.46 2.99 4.56
N LEU A 123 12.89 4.09 5.00
CA LEU A 123 12.39 5.12 4.11
C LEU A 123 13.59 5.87 3.51
N GLY A 124 13.65 5.99 2.18
CA GLY A 124 14.68 6.77 1.46
C GLY A 124 14.58 8.29 1.65
N LEU A 125 14.01 8.74 2.78
CA LEU A 125 13.78 10.13 3.14
C LEU A 125 14.89 10.58 4.09
N LYS A 126 15.54 11.71 3.79
CA LYS A 126 16.58 12.28 4.66
C LYS A 126 16.03 12.68 6.03
N GLU A 127 14.79 13.15 6.07
CA GLU A 127 14.03 13.50 7.27
C GLU A 127 12.56 13.16 7.00
N ILE A 128 11.85 12.65 8.02
CA ILE A 128 10.40 12.49 7.94
C ILE A 128 9.78 13.89 8.02
N PRO A 129 8.78 14.23 7.18
CA PRO A 129 8.11 15.53 7.28
C PRO A 129 7.25 15.62 8.53
N GLN A 130 7.14 16.82 9.10
CA GLN A 130 6.07 17.16 10.04
C GLN A 130 4.82 17.63 9.28
N GLY A 131 3.66 17.52 9.92
CA GLY A 131 2.35 17.90 9.40
C GLY A 131 1.59 16.76 8.71
N ASP A 132 0.67 17.15 7.82
CA ASP A 132 -0.22 16.24 7.12
C ASP A 132 0.29 15.96 5.70
N TYR A 133 0.48 14.68 5.39
CA TYR A 133 0.96 14.26 4.07
C TYR A 133 0.46 12.86 3.72
N ILE A 134 0.57 12.53 2.43
CA ILE A 134 0.27 11.20 1.90
C ILE A 134 1.57 10.58 1.40
N VAL A 135 1.80 9.31 1.74
CA VAL A 135 2.84 8.48 1.14
C VAL A 135 2.14 7.43 0.29
N SER A 136 2.28 7.53 -1.03
CA SER A 136 1.73 6.56 -1.98
C SER A 136 2.81 5.55 -2.36
N VAL A 137 2.56 4.26 -2.13
CA VAL A 137 3.50 3.16 -2.36
C VAL A 137 2.90 2.22 -3.39
N VAL A 138 3.64 1.96 -4.46
CA VAL A 138 3.26 1.01 -5.51
C VAL A 138 4.36 -0.02 -5.70
N LEU A 139 3.98 -1.29 -5.63
CA LEU A 139 4.84 -2.42 -5.98
C LEU A 139 4.45 -2.95 -7.36
N THR A 140 5.44 -3.11 -8.24
CA THR A 140 5.24 -3.69 -9.58
C THR A 140 6.22 -4.82 -9.87
N ASN A 141 5.80 -5.81 -10.64
CA ASN A 141 6.67 -6.92 -11.07
C ASN A 141 7.38 -6.64 -12.41
N GLU A 142 8.03 -7.66 -12.97
CA GLU A 142 8.72 -7.64 -14.28
C GLU A 142 7.82 -7.20 -15.46
N ASP A 143 6.52 -7.45 -15.38
CA ASP A 143 5.54 -7.11 -16.43
C ASP A 143 4.89 -5.73 -16.21
N HIS A 144 5.42 -4.95 -15.26
CA HIS A 144 4.82 -3.71 -14.75
C HIS A 144 3.42 -3.89 -14.15
N ALA A 145 3.02 -5.11 -13.81
CA ALA A 145 1.75 -5.37 -13.15
C ALA A 145 1.82 -4.94 -11.68
N THR A 146 0.78 -4.26 -11.20
CA THR A 146 0.63 -3.90 -9.78
C THR A 146 0.51 -5.16 -8.93
N VAL A 147 1.46 -5.35 -8.02
CA VAL A 147 1.50 -6.42 -7.03
C VAL A 147 0.79 -5.99 -5.75
N ALA A 148 1.02 -4.74 -5.33
CA ALA A 148 0.35 -4.07 -4.23
C ALA A 148 0.35 -2.56 -4.46
N CYS A 149 -0.62 -1.85 -3.91
CA CYS A 149 -0.73 -0.40 -3.98
C CYS A 149 -1.34 0.10 -2.66
N ALA A 150 -0.75 1.13 -2.06
CA ALA A 150 -1.22 1.68 -0.81
C ALA A 150 -1.04 3.20 -0.74
N ASP A 151 -2.08 3.90 -0.32
CA ASP A 151 -1.98 5.30 0.09
C ASP A 151 -1.99 5.37 1.61
N PHE A 152 -0.88 5.81 2.18
CA PHE A 152 -0.74 6.06 3.61
C PHE A 152 -1.04 7.53 3.89
N THR A 153 -2.02 7.80 4.74
CA THR A 153 -2.28 9.13 5.29
C THR A 153 -1.53 9.26 6.60
N VAL A 154 -0.64 10.25 6.71
CA VAL A 154 0.18 10.48 7.89
C VAL A 154 -0.12 11.87 8.45
N LYS A 155 -0.32 11.93 9.76
CA LYS A 155 -0.36 13.16 10.55
C LYS A 155 0.75 13.07 11.59
N ASN A 156 1.85 13.78 11.34
CA ASN A 156 3.03 13.73 12.20
C ASN A 156 3.25 15.09 12.89
N TYR A 157 2.93 15.16 14.18
CA TYR A 157 3.12 16.33 15.03
C TYR A 157 4.11 16.05 16.16
N LEU A 158 4.96 15.03 16.01
CA LEU A 158 6.05 14.77 16.94
C LEU A 158 7.10 15.88 16.84
N ASP A 159 7.50 16.43 17.97
CA ASP A 159 8.63 17.35 18.06
C ASP A 159 9.93 16.54 18.12
N TYR A 160 10.82 16.73 17.14
CA TYR A 160 12.17 16.15 17.10
C TYR A 160 13.20 17.15 16.55
#